data_AF-A0A9X5CN44-F1
#
_entry.id   AF-A0A9X5CN44-F1
#
_cell.length_a   1.000
_cell.length_b   1.000
_cell.length_c   1.000
_cell.angle_alpha   90.00
_cell.angle_beta   90.00
_cell.angle_gamma   90.00
#
_symmetry.space_group_name_H-M   'P 1'
#
loop_
_entity.id
_entity.type
_entity.pdbx_description
1 polymer ?
#
loop_
_entity_poly.entity_id
_entity_poly.type
_entity_poly.pdbx_seq_one_letter_code
_entity_poly.pdbx_strand_id
1 'polypeptide(L)'
;LARPETSAAEALHGRGLPARTVDGFLRPLLAALLCDPELTTSSRSADLALRDFASGRLCLPEGGAEALPQLLARSLPPGTVHTGVRVTSVSTTSVTTAEHGE
;
A
#
# COMPACT_ATOMS: atom_id res chain seq x y z
N LEU A 1 12.08 -11.47 -17.92
CA LEU A 1 11.11 -11.95 -16.91
C LEU A 1 11.52 -13.29 -16.25
N ALA A 2 12.80 -13.69 -16.29
CA ALA A 2 13.24 -15.04 -15.89
C ALA A 2 13.62 -15.19 -14.40
N ARG A 3 13.54 -14.14 -13.57
CA ARG A 3 13.85 -14.24 -12.14
C ARG A 3 12.64 -14.81 -11.38
N PRO A 4 12.81 -15.81 -10.50
CA PRO A 4 11.75 -16.29 -9.63
C PRO A 4 11.22 -15.16 -8.74
N GLU A 5 9.92 -15.19 -8.48
CA GLU A 5 9.27 -14.27 -7.55
C GLU A 5 9.59 -14.68 -6.11
N THR A 6 9.88 -13.68 -5.27
CA THR A 6 10.26 -13.81 -3.86
C THR A 6 9.69 -12.62 -3.10
N SER A 7 9.91 -12.54 -1.79
CA SER A 7 9.65 -11.29 -1.05
C SER A 7 10.55 -10.14 -1.54
N ALA A 8 10.08 -8.91 -1.37
CA ALA A 8 10.86 -7.71 -1.64
C ALA A 8 12.12 -7.64 -0.75
N ALA A 9 12.00 -8.08 0.51
CA ALA A 9 13.13 -8.20 1.44
C ALA A 9 14.26 -9.09 0.88
N GLU A 10 13.96 -10.31 0.47
CA GLU A 10 14.95 -11.25 -0.09
C GLU A 10 15.53 -10.70 -1.40
N ALA A 11 14.67 -10.15 -2.26
CA ALA A 11 15.09 -9.64 -3.55
C ALA A 11 16.06 -8.46 -3.43
N LEU A 12 15.91 -7.64 -2.40
CA LEU A 12 16.74 -6.46 -2.15
C LEU A 12 18.16 -6.83 -1.71
N HIS A 13 18.34 -7.82 -0.84
CA HIS A 13 19.67 -8.28 -0.41
C HIS A 13 20.43 -9.00 -1.53
N GLY A 14 19.73 -9.72 -2.41
CA GLY A 14 20.34 -10.46 -3.52
C GLY A 14 20.88 -9.59 -4.68
N ARG A 15 20.82 -8.26 -4.58
CA ARG A 15 21.16 -7.33 -5.69
C ARG A 15 22.61 -6.86 -5.74
N GLY A 16 23.47 -7.30 -4.80
CA GLY A 16 24.89 -6.93 -4.78
C GLY A 16 25.14 -5.43 -4.53
N LEU A 17 24.16 -4.73 -3.97
CA LEU A 17 24.28 -3.32 -3.61
C LEU A 17 24.98 -3.16 -2.25
N PRO A 18 25.69 -2.04 -2.01
CA PRO A 18 26.28 -1.78 -0.70
C PRO A 18 25.21 -1.79 0.41
N ALA A 19 25.51 -2.41 1.55
CA ALA A 19 24.59 -2.49 2.70
C ALA A 19 24.05 -1.11 3.11
N ARG A 20 24.91 -0.08 3.12
CA ARG A 20 24.50 1.31 3.41
C ARG A 20 23.38 1.84 2.48
N THR A 21 23.39 1.45 1.21
CA THR A 21 22.39 1.87 0.22
C THR A 21 21.10 1.09 0.41
N VAL A 22 21.23 -0.21 0.69
CA VAL A 22 20.11 -1.10 0.96
C VAL A 22 19.36 -0.66 2.22
N ASP A 23 20.05 -0.58 3.35
CA ASP A 23 19.41 -0.34 4.65
C ASP A 23 19.12 1.15 4.89
N GLY A 24 19.94 2.06 4.36
CA GLY A 24 19.80 3.49 4.59
C GLY A 24 18.83 4.20 3.64
N PHE A 25 18.54 3.63 2.47
CA PHE A 25 17.72 4.29 1.46
C PHE A 25 16.66 3.38 0.85
N LEU A 26 17.05 2.24 0.28
CA LEU A 26 16.11 1.43 -0.50
C LEU A 26 15.07 0.73 0.37
N ARG A 27 15.48 0.15 1.50
CA ARG A 27 14.57 -0.50 2.46
C ARG A 27 13.51 0.48 2.99
N PRO A 28 13.86 1.66 3.55
CA PRO A 28 12.84 2.60 4.03
C PRO A 28 11.97 3.17 2.91
N LEU A 29 12.55 3.44 1.72
CA LEU A 29 11.77 3.89 0.57
C LEU A 29 10.73 2.85 0.12
N LEU A 30 11.14 1.60 -0.05
CA LEU A 30 10.23 0.52 -0.46
C LEU A 30 9.18 0.24 0.62
N ALA A 31 9.54 0.32 1.90
CA ALA A 31 8.59 0.15 3.00
C ALA A 31 7.47 1.20 2.94
N ALA A 32 7.84 2.45 2.62
CA ALA A 32 6.88 3.54 2.43
C ALA A 32 6.04 3.37 1.14
N LEU A 33 6.67 3.05 0.01
CA LEU A 33 5.98 2.90 -1.27
C LEU A 33 4.99 1.73 -1.29
N LEU A 34 5.30 0.65 -0.56
CA LEU A 34 4.47 -0.56 -0.49
C LEU A 34 3.52 -0.57 0.72
N CYS A 35 3.63 0.41 1.63
CA CYS A 35 2.95 0.39 2.93
C CYS A 35 3.20 -0.92 3.72
N ASP A 36 4.40 -1.47 3.59
CA ASP A 36 4.79 -2.79 4.11
C ASP A 36 6.16 -2.69 4.80
N PRO A 37 6.20 -2.48 6.13
CA PRO A 37 7.44 -2.32 6.89
C PRO A 37 8.37 -3.54 6.83
N GLU A 38 7.81 -4.74 6.69
CA GLU A 38 8.56 -5.99 6.68
C GLU A 38 9.00 -6.41 5.27
N LEU A 39 8.51 -5.72 4.23
CA LEU A 39 8.80 -5.99 2.83
C LEU A 39 8.47 -7.45 2.42
N THR A 40 7.37 -7.96 2.96
CA THR A 40 6.79 -9.29 2.64
C THR A 40 6.14 -9.32 1.26
N THR A 41 5.75 -8.15 0.75
CA THR A 41 5.18 -7.94 -0.58
C THR A 41 6.10 -8.47 -1.67
N SER A 42 5.49 -8.88 -2.79
CA SER A 42 6.20 -9.40 -3.97
C SER A 42 7.35 -8.51 -4.44
N SER A 43 8.48 -9.14 -4.76
CA SER A 43 9.62 -8.47 -5.41
C SER A 43 9.28 -7.84 -6.75
N ARG A 44 8.27 -8.36 -7.46
CA ARG A 44 7.79 -7.76 -8.72
C ARG A 44 7.05 -6.45 -8.47
N SER A 45 6.21 -6.40 -7.43
CA SER A 45 5.53 -5.18 -7.01
C SER A 45 6.53 -4.13 -6.53
N ALA A 46 7.58 -4.54 -5.80
CA ALA A 46 8.66 -3.64 -5.40
C ALA A 46 9.41 -3.06 -6.60
N ASP A 47 9.71 -3.87 -7.63
CA ASP A 47 10.36 -3.41 -8.85
C ASP A 47 9.50 -2.43 -9.64
N LEU A 48 8.18 -2.66 -9.68
CA LEU A 48 7.23 -1.75 -10.31
C LEU A 48 7.14 -0.44 -9.53
N ALA A 49 6.93 -0.50 -8.22
CA ALA A 49 6.84 0.68 -7.36
C ALA A 49 8.11 1.54 -7.44
N LEU A 50 9.29 0.91 -7.41
CA LEU A 50 10.56 1.63 -7.53
C LEU A 50 10.74 2.25 -8.92
N ARG A 51 10.35 1.54 -9.98
CA ARG A 51 10.39 2.06 -11.36
C ARG A 51 9.46 3.26 -11.51
N ASP A 52 8.23 3.14 -11.04
CA ASP A 52 7.21 4.19 -11.13
C ASP A 52 7.62 5.41 -10.30
N PHE A 53 8.22 5.20 -9.13
CA PHE A 53 8.81 6.28 -8.34
C PHE A 53 9.98 6.97 -9.07
N ALA A 54 10.90 6.20 -9.64
CA ALA A 54 12.10 6.74 -10.29
C ALA A 54 11.83 7.43 -11.64
N SER A 55 10.79 6.99 -12.37
CA SER A 55 10.43 7.53 -13.69
C SER A 55 9.22 8.46 -13.67
N GLY A 56 8.42 8.41 -12.61
CA GLY A 56 7.18 9.14 -12.49
C GLY A 56 7.36 10.57 -11.98
N ARG A 57 6.28 11.34 -12.12
CA ARG A 57 6.13 12.63 -11.44
C ARG A 57 5.26 12.40 -10.21
N LEU A 58 5.79 12.72 -9.04
CA LEU A 58 4.99 12.74 -7.82
C LEU A 58 4.00 13.91 -7.93
N CYS A 59 2.71 13.63 -7.71
CA CYS A 59 1.67 14.63 -7.66
C CYS A 59 0.88 14.50 -6.36
N LEU A 60 0.36 15.62 -5.90
CA LEU A 60 -0.61 15.67 -4.81
C LEU A 60 -1.90 16.27 -5.41
N PRO A 61 -3.08 15.66 -5.19
CA PRO A 61 -4.33 16.27 -5.61
C PRO A 61 -4.47 17.66 -5.02
N GLU A 62 -5.08 18.57 -5.77
CA GLU A 62 -5.53 19.84 -5.21
C GLU A 62 -6.47 19.57 -4.02
N GLY A 63 -6.23 20.22 -2.88
CA GLY A 63 -6.93 19.93 -1.63
C GLY A 63 -6.29 18.80 -0.79
N GLY A 64 -5.17 18.21 -1.22
CA GLY A 64 -4.40 17.25 -0.44
C GLY A 64 -4.83 15.79 -0.64
N ALA A 65 -4.24 14.88 0.14
CA ALA A 65 -4.44 13.44 -0.01
C ALA A 65 -5.90 12.99 0.25
N GLU A 66 -6.65 13.75 1.06
CA GLU A 66 -8.05 13.45 1.38
C GLU A 66 -9.02 13.66 0.21
N ALA A 67 -8.62 14.46 -0.79
CA ALA A 67 -9.46 14.74 -1.95
C ALA A 67 -9.83 13.47 -2.72
N LEU A 68 -8.91 12.49 -2.85
CA LEU A 68 -9.16 11.26 -3.58
C LEU A 68 -10.20 10.36 -2.89
N PRO A 69 -10.07 9.98 -1.59
CA PRO A 69 -11.11 9.26 -0.88
C PRO A 69 -12.48 9.93 -0.94
N GLN A 70 -12.53 11.27 -0.84
CA GLN A 70 -13.79 12.01 -0.94
C GLN A 70 -14.42 11.90 -2.34
N LEU A 71 -13.62 11.99 -3.41
CA LEU A 71 -14.10 11.80 -4.78
C LEU A 71 -14.64 10.37 -4.99
N LEU A 72 -13.94 9.36 -4.49
CA LEU A 72 -14.39 7.97 -4.54
C LEU A 72 -15.69 7.77 -3.77
N ALA A 73 -15.80 8.30 -2.54
CA ALA A 73 -17.01 8.18 -1.74
C ALA A 73 -18.24 8.84 -2.40
N ARG A 74 -18.06 9.98 -3.08
CA ARG A 74 -19.14 10.66 -3.82
C ARG A 74 -19.66 9.85 -5.02
N SER A 75 -18.89 8.89 -5.53
CA SER A 75 -19.32 8.01 -6.62
C SER A 75 -20.25 6.88 -6.17
N LEU A 76 -20.42 6.70 -4.86
CA LEU A 76 -21.26 5.66 -4.27
C LEU A 76 -22.65 6.19 -3.91
N PRO A 77 -23.69 5.33 -3.86
CA PRO A 77 -25.00 5.72 -3.37
C PRO A 77 -24.94 6.32 -1.95
N PRO A 78 -25.79 7.31 -1.64
CA PRO A 78 -25.87 7.87 -0.28
C PRO A 78 -26.05 6.78 0.78
N GLY A 79 -25.33 6.90 1.90
CA GLY A 79 -25.39 5.92 2.98
C GLY A 79 -24.57 4.65 2.76
N THR A 80 -23.79 4.53 1.69
CA THR A 80 -22.93 3.35 1.45
C THR A 80 -21.69 3.31 2.36
N VAL A 81 -21.14 4.48 2.71
CA VAL A 81 -19.92 4.58 3.51
C VAL A 81 -20.27 4.96 4.94
N HIS A 82 -19.92 4.10 5.89
CA HIS A 82 -20.07 4.34 7.32
C HIS A 82 -18.68 4.49 7.96
N THR A 83 -18.38 5.67 8.50
CA THR A 83 -17.11 5.96 9.19
C THR A 83 -17.33 6.11 10.69
N GLY A 84 -16.27 5.94 11.49
CA GLY A 84 -16.37 6.00 12.96
C GLY A 84 -17.02 4.75 13.59
N VAL A 85 -17.34 3.75 12.77
CA VAL A 85 -17.98 2.51 13.21
C VAL A 85 -16.92 1.46 13.49
N ARG A 86 -16.89 0.95 14.72
CA ARG A 86 -16.00 -0.15 15.10
C ARG A 86 -16.55 -1.48 14.60
N VAL A 87 -15.79 -2.14 13.74
CA VAL A 87 -16.04 -3.52 13.30
C VAL A 87 -15.62 -4.49 14.40
N THR A 88 -16.48 -5.45 14.73
CA THR A 88 -16.24 -6.51 15.73
C THR A 88 -16.09 -7.89 15.11
N SER A 89 -16.69 -8.12 13.93
CA SER A 89 -16.57 -9.36 13.17
C SER A 89 -16.75 -9.09 11.68
N VAL A 90 -16.12 -9.91 10.84
CA VAL A 90 -16.26 -9.87 9.38
C VAL A 90 -16.46 -11.29 8.88
N SER A 91 -17.46 -11.48 8.02
CA SER A 91 -17.65 -12.67 7.22
C SER A 91 -17.53 -12.34 5.74
N THR A 92 -17.63 -13.34 4.87
CA THR A 92 -17.61 -13.13 3.42
C THR A 92 -18.73 -12.21 2.94
N THR A 93 -19.85 -12.12 3.67
CA THR A 93 -21.06 -11.42 3.24
C THR A 93 -21.60 -10.41 4.24
N SER A 94 -21.02 -10.32 5.43
CA SER A 94 -21.52 -9.44 6.50
C SER A 94 -20.39 -8.87 7.35
N VAL A 95 -20.68 -7.75 8.01
CA VAL A 95 -19.79 -7.08 8.94
C VAL A 95 -20.59 -6.76 10.19
N THR A 96 -20.23 -7.35 11.33
CA THR A 96 -20.83 -7.00 12.62
C THR A 96 -20.13 -5.78 13.18
N THR A 97 -20.90 -4.83 13.68
CA THR A 97 -20.38 -3.59 14.27
C THR A 97 -20.83 -3.42 15.71
N ALA A 98 -20.01 -2.70 16.50
CA ALA A 98 -20.30 -2.48 17.92
C ALA A 98 -21.58 -1.63 18.15
N GLU A 99 -21.93 -0.77 17.19
CA GLU A 99 -23.00 0.23 17.37
C GLU A 99 -24.26 -0.05 16.58
N HIS A 100 -24.19 -0.85 15.49
CA HIS A 100 -25.32 -1.06 14.58
C HIS A 100 -25.78 -2.53 14.48
N GLY A 101 -25.14 -3.46 15.18
CA GLY A 101 -25.42 -4.90 15.03
C GLY A 101 -24.81 -5.47 13.74
N GLU A 102 -25.33 -6.61 13.27
CA GLU A 102 -25.03 -7.17 11.94
C GLU A 102 -25.71 -6.38 10.80
#